data_AF-T1GYQ8-F1
#
_entry.id   AF-T1GYQ8-F1
#
_cell.length_a   1.000
_cell.length_b   1.000
_cell.length_c   1.000
_cell.angle_alpha   90.00
_cell.angle_beta   90.00
_cell.angle_gamma   90.00
#
_symmetry.space_group_name_H-M   'P 1'
#
loop_
_entity.id
_entity.type
_entity.pdbx_description
1 polymer ?
#
loop_
_entity_poly.entity_id
_entity_poly.type
_entity_poly.pdbx_seq_one_letter_code
_entity_poly.pdbx_strand_id
1 'polypeptide(L)'
;DLDKAVTALAGFEKYYAVTGQTYSRKVDVEVLGAIASLGTTIHKMCSDLRILANRKEIEEPFESTQIGSSAMAYKRNPMRSERCCALARHMITLFSNAANTHAVQWLERTLDDSANRRLSLSEAFLSADAALLTLLNITQGLVVYPKVIEKHIAQELPFMATENIIMAMVQAGGDR
;
A
#
# COMPACT_ATOMS: atom_id res chain seq x y z
N ASP A 1 -26.05 -15.07 -32.14
CA ASP A 1 -26.51 -14.33 -30.96
C ASP A 1 -25.64 -13.09 -30.83
N LEU A 2 -26.25 -11.91 -30.92
CA LEU A 2 -25.54 -10.62 -31.00
C LEU A 2 -24.70 -10.39 -29.74
N ASP A 3 -25.23 -10.72 -28.56
CA ASP A 3 -24.59 -10.45 -27.27
C ASP A 3 -23.27 -11.22 -27.13
N LYS A 4 -23.26 -12.49 -27.56
CA LYS A 4 -22.05 -13.31 -27.62
C LYS A 4 -21.01 -12.76 -28.59
N ALA A 5 -21.46 -12.27 -29.75
CA ALA A 5 -20.56 -11.72 -30.76
C ALA A 5 -19.88 -10.43 -30.26
N VAL A 6 -20.62 -9.51 -29.65
CA VAL A 6 -20.05 -8.26 -29.11
C VAL A 6 -19.15 -8.53 -27.89
N THR A 7 -19.50 -9.51 -27.05
CA THR A 7 -18.67 -9.93 -25.91
C THR A 7 -17.32 -10.48 -26.36
N ALA A 8 -17.31 -11.36 -27.37
CA ALA A 8 -16.08 -11.91 -27.94
C ALA A 8 -15.23 -10.83 -28.64
N LEU A 9 -15.87 -9.91 -29.38
CA LEU A 9 -15.17 -8.78 -30.01
C LEU A 9 -14.52 -7.82 -28.98
N ALA A 10 -15.14 -7.65 -27.82
CA ALA A 10 -14.58 -6.85 -26.72
C ALA A 10 -13.49 -7.57 -25.91
N GLY A 11 -13.18 -8.84 -26.24
CA GLY A 11 -12.14 -9.63 -25.56
C GLY A 11 -12.59 -10.25 -24.23
N PHE A 12 -13.88 -10.30 -23.95
CA PHE A 12 -14.42 -10.95 -22.75
C PHE A 12 -14.84 -12.39 -23.07
N GLU A 13 -14.54 -13.32 -22.16
CA GLU A 13 -14.99 -14.72 -22.28
C GLU A 13 -16.44 -14.92 -21.82
N LYS A 14 -16.93 -14.01 -20.96
CA LYS A 14 -18.22 -14.12 -20.27
C LYS A 14 -18.96 -12.79 -20.32
N TYR A 15 -20.29 -12.87 -20.33
CA TYR A 15 -21.21 -11.74 -20.22
C TYR A 15 -22.21 -11.98 -19.09
N TYR A 16 -22.89 -10.94 -18.65
CA TYR A 16 -23.92 -11.05 -17.62
C TYR A 16 -25.20 -11.63 -18.23
N ALA A 17 -25.69 -12.76 -17.69
CA ALA A 17 -26.97 -13.32 -18.11
C ALA A 17 -28.18 -12.48 -17.64
N VAL A 18 -28.00 -11.69 -16.58
CA VAL A 18 -29.04 -10.82 -16.01
C VAL A 18 -28.44 -9.46 -15.70
N THR A 19 -29.07 -8.41 -16.24
CA THR A 19 -28.75 -7.01 -15.94
C THR A 19 -30.04 -6.22 -15.75
N GLY A 20 -29.98 -5.16 -14.93
CA GLY A 20 -30.94 -4.07 -15.04
C GLY A 20 -30.59 -3.18 -16.24
N GLN A 21 -30.65 -1.87 -16.06
CA GLN A 21 -30.20 -0.94 -17.10
C GLN A 21 -28.65 -0.88 -17.20
N THR A 22 -27.92 -1.37 -16.18
CA THR A 22 -26.45 -1.48 -16.14
C THR A 22 -26.00 -2.81 -15.56
N TYR A 23 -24.71 -3.12 -15.71
CA TYR A 23 -24.05 -4.07 -14.82
C TYR A 23 -24.19 -3.60 -13.35
N SER A 24 -24.23 -4.55 -12.42
CA SER A 24 -24.37 -4.24 -11.00
C SER A 24 -23.19 -3.42 -10.49
N ARG A 25 -23.45 -2.27 -9.84
CA ARG A 25 -22.41 -1.43 -9.23
C ARG A 25 -21.66 -2.14 -8.09
N LYS A 26 -22.10 -3.33 -7.68
CA LYS A 26 -21.32 -4.23 -6.82
C LYS A 26 -19.93 -4.56 -7.41
N VAL A 27 -19.81 -4.65 -8.74
CA VAL A 27 -18.54 -4.84 -9.42
C VAL A 27 -17.55 -3.71 -9.09
N ASP A 28 -18.04 -2.47 -9.07
CA ASP A 28 -17.21 -1.30 -8.75
C ASP A 28 -16.74 -1.37 -7.27
N VAL A 29 -17.60 -1.87 -6.36
CA VAL A 29 -17.26 -2.10 -4.95
C VAL A 29 -16.15 -3.14 -4.80
N GLU A 30 -16.23 -4.25 -5.55
CA GLU A 30 -15.22 -5.31 -5.51
C GLU A 30 -13.87 -4.82 -6.04
N VAL A 31 -13.87 -4.08 -7.16
CA VAL A 31 -12.65 -3.50 -7.74
C VAL A 31 -12.01 -2.48 -6.79
N LEU A 32 -12.79 -1.52 -6.29
CA LEU A 32 -12.26 -0.50 -5.37
C LEU A 32 -11.91 -1.09 -4.01
N GLY A 33 -12.56 -2.17 -3.57
CA GLY A 33 -12.21 -2.92 -2.38
C GLY A 33 -10.82 -3.57 -2.49
N ALA A 34 -10.52 -4.18 -3.63
CA ALA A 34 -9.19 -4.74 -3.89
C ALA A 34 -8.11 -3.64 -3.91
N ILE A 35 -8.39 -2.50 -4.56
CA ILE A 35 -7.46 -1.36 -4.59
C ILE A 35 -7.26 -0.76 -3.19
N ALA A 36 -8.32 -0.60 -2.40
CA ALA A 36 -8.22 -0.13 -1.02
C ALA A 36 -7.37 -1.07 -0.15
N SER A 37 -7.56 -2.38 -0.30
CA SER A 37 -6.76 -3.39 0.40
C SER A 37 -5.27 -3.29 0.02
N LEU A 38 -4.95 -3.14 -1.27
CA LEU A 38 -3.59 -2.85 -1.73
C LEU A 38 -3.04 -1.57 -1.07
N GLY A 39 -3.85 -0.51 -1.00
CA GLY A 39 -3.51 0.73 -0.31
C GLY A 39 -3.11 0.48 1.15
N THR A 40 -3.84 -0.33 1.91
CA THR A 40 -3.46 -0.65 3.30
C THR A 40 -2.08 -1.30 3.40
N THR A 41 -1.76 -2.21 2.46
CA THR A 41 -0.46 -2.89 2.40
C THR A 41 0.67 -1.91 2.10
N ILE A 42 0.49 -1.05 1.08
CA ILE A 42 1.47 -0.03 0.71
C ILE A 42 1.70 0.94 1.87
N HIS A 43 0.63 1.41 2.51
CA HIS A 43 0.75 2.34 3.63
C HIS A 43 1.52 1.72 4.80
N LYS A 44 1.27 0.45 5.14
CA LYS A 44 1.99 -0.24 6.22
C LYS A 44 3.47 -0.35 5.89
N MET A 45 3.81 -0.84 4.69
CA MET A 45 5.20 -1.02 4.27
C MET A 45 5.97 0.31 4.27
N CYS A 46 5.40 1.36 3.68
CA CYS A 46 6.05 2.66 3.63
C CYS A 46 6.11 3.36 5.00
N SER A 47 5.16 3.11 5.92
CA SER A 47 5.26 3.56 7.31
C SER A 47 6.46 2.92 8.02
N ASP A 48 6.68 1.61 7.85
CA ASP A 48 7.85 0.94 8.44
C ASP A 48 9.15 1.52 7.88
N LEU A 49 9.24 1.72 6.55
CA LEU A 49 10.42 2.32 5.92
C LEU A 49 10.73 3.71 6.48
N ARG A 50 9.71 4.52 6.78
CA ARG A 50 9.90 5.84 7.42
C ARG A 50 10.45 5.72 8.84
N ILE A 51 10.01 4.72 9.61
CA ILE A 51 10.54 4.45 10.95
C ILE A 51 11.99 3.95 10.88
N LEU A 52 12.30 3.05 9.94
CA LEU A 52 13.66 2.53 9.76
C LEU A 52 14.64 3.61 9.28
N ALA A 53 14.16 4.57 8.48
CA ALA A 53 14.91 5.76 8.12
C ALA A 53 15.22 6.66 9.33
N ASN A 54 14.27 6.83 10.26
CA ASN A 54 14.54 7.52 11.51
C ASN A 54 15.62 6.82 12.35
N ARG A 55 15.63 5.48 12.36
CA ARG A 55 16.68 4.67 13.02
C ARG A 55 17.99 4.62 12.25
N LYS A 56 18.06 5.15 11.02
CA LYS A 56 19.24 5.07 10.14
C LYS A 56 19.65 3.63 9.81
N GLU A 57 18.71 2.69 9.88
CA GLU A 57 18.95 1.29 9.53
C GLU A 57 18.77 1.07 8.03
N ILE A 58 17.84 1.82 7.42
CA ILE A 58 17.50 1.76 6.00
C ILE A 58 17.22 3.17 5.49
N GLU A 59 17.61 3.47 4.25
CA GLU A 59 17.22 4.68 3.52
C GLU A 59 16.59 4.32 2.16
N GLU A 60 15.68 5.17 1.69
CA GLU A 60 15.19 5.10 0.30
C GLU A 60 16.27 5.64 -0.66
N PRO A 61 16.24 5.26 -1.96
CA PRO A 61 17.23 5.72 -2.92
C PRO A 61 17.30 7.26 -2.97
N PHE A 62 18.51 7.80 -3.07
CA PHE A 62 18.77 9.24 -3.09
C PHE A 62 19.59 9.60 -4.32
N GLU A 63 18.99 10.35 -5.25
CA GLU A 63 19.67 10.71 -6.50
C GLU A 63 20.79 11.73 -6.24
N SER A 64 21.83 11.72 -7.07
CA SER A 64 22.99 12.61 -6.92
C SER A 64 22.63 14.10 -6.94
N THR A 65 21.56 14.47 -7.66
CA THR A 65 21.07 15.85 -7.78
C THR A 65 19.88 16.16 -6.86
N GLN A 66 19.45 15.20 -6.03
CA GLN A 66 18.28 15.36 -5.16
C GLN A 66 18.59 16.32 -4.00
N ILE A 67 17.74 17.33 -3.82
CA ILE A 67 17.81 18.24 -2.67
C ILE A 67 16.83 17.72 -1.61
N GLY A 68 17.35 17.32 -0.45
CA GLY A 68 16.51 16.78 0.63
C GLY A 68 15.78 17.85 1.46
N SER A 69 16.32 19.07 1.53
CA SER A 69 15.71 20.23 2.19
C SER A 69 16.29 21.52 1.63
N SER A 70 15.47 22.56 1.48
CA SER A 70 15.90 23.88 1.00
C SER A 70 16.84 24.61 1.97
N ALA A 71 16.78 24.29 3.27
CA ALA A 71 17.54 24.99 4.31
C ALA A 71 18.56 24.10 5.04
N MET A 72 18.44 22.77 4.94
CA MET A 72 19.25 21.82 5.72
C MET A 72 19.94 20.81 4.81
N ALA A 73 21.18 21.11 4.41
CA ALA A 73 21.94 20.29 3.46
C ALA A 73 22.19 18.84 3.90
N TYR A 74 22.18 18.57 5.21
CA TYR A 74 22.36 17.23 5.76
C TYR A 74 21.09 16.37 5.78
N LYS A 75 19.92 16.95 5.49
CA LYS A 75 18.63 16.28 5.69
C LYS A 75 18.31 15.37 4.50
N ARG A 76 18.19 14.06 4.77
CA ARG A 76 17.63 13.07 3.83
C ARG A 76 16.29 12.57 4.37
N ASN A 77 15.24 12.73 3.57
CA ASN A 77 13.87 12.38 3.97
C ASN A 77 13.38 11.18 3.15
N PRO A 78 12.59 10.28 3.76
CA PRO A 78 11.90 9.21 3.05
C PRO A 78 10.67 9.73 2.28
N MET A 79 10.86 10.75 1.42
CA MET A 79 9.78 11.51 0.78
C MET A 79 8.94 10.65 -0.17
N ARG A 80 9.54 9.65 -0.84
CA ARG A 80 8.82 8.75 -1.73
C ARG A 80 7.92 7.85 -0.92
N SER A 81 8.42 7.33 0.19
CA SER A 81 7.64 6.51 1.13
C SER A 81 6.47 7.31 1.75
N GLU A 82 6.69 8.59 2.07
CA GLU A 82 5.63 9.51 2.52
C GLU A 82 4.56 9.74 1.45
N ARG A 83 4.98 9.93 0.18
CA ARG A 83 4.05 10.05 -0.96
C ARG A 83 3.23 8.78 -1.17
N CYS A 84 3.85 7.60 -1.09
CA CYS A 84 3.13 6.32 -1.14
C CYS A 84 2.07 6.22 -0.03
N CYS A 85 2.40 6.62 1.21
CA CYS A 85 1.41 6.65 2.30
C CYS A 85 0.24 7.59 2.02
N ALA A 86 0.49 8.75 1.40
CA ALA A 86 -0.55 9.71 1.05
C ALA A 86 -1.50 9.16 -0.03
N LEU A 87 -0.95 8.61 -1.12
CA LEU A 87 -1.74 7.98 -2.19
C LEU A 87 -2.53 6.76 -1.67
N ALA A 88 -1.89 5.93 -0.85
CA ALA A 88 -2.54 4.78 -0.23
C ALA A 88 -3.75 5.18 0.63
N ARG A 89 -3.68 6.31 1.36
CA ARG A 89 -4.83 6.81 2.13
C ARG A 89 -5.99 7.24 1.23
N HIS A 90 -5.68 7.82 0.07
CA HIS A 90 -6.70 8.14 -0.95
C HIS A 90 -7.35 6.87 -1.49
N MET A 91 -6.56 5.84 -1.83
CA MET A 91 -7.06 4.55 -2.30
C MET A 91 -8.02 3.91 -1.28
N ILE A 92 -7.65 3.91 0.00
CA ILE A 92 -8.49 3.36 1.08
C ILE A 92 -9.83 4.10 1.17
N THR A 93 -9.79 5.43 1.09
CA THR A 93 -11.00 6.28 1.22
C THR A 93 -12.01 6.05 0.09
N LEU A 94 -11.54 5.75 -1.13
CA LEU A 94 -12.40 5.55 -2.29
C LEU A 94 -13.28 4.30 -2.21
N PHE A 95 -12.97 3.32 -1.37
CA PHE A 95 -13.84 2.15 -1.19
C PHE A 95 -15.25 2.52 -0.72
N SER A 96 -15.35 3.38 0.31
CA SER A 96 -16.63 3.83 0.86
C SER A 96 -17.47 4.55 -0.19
N ASN A 97 -16.82 5.25 -1.12
CA ASN A 97 -17.47 5.95 -2.21
C ASN A 97 -18.21 4.95 -3.14
N ALA A 98 -17.55 3.89 -3.60
CA ALA A 98 -18.20 2.83 -4.39
C ALA A 98 -19.29 2.09 -3.62
N ALA A 99 -19.03 1.76 -2.35
CA ALA A 99 -19.99 1.07 -1.49
C ALA A 99 -21.29 1.86 -1.34
N ASN A 100 -21.20 3.18 -1.10
CA ASN A 100 -22.35 4.06 -1.01
C ASN A 100 -23.12 4.14 -2.33
N THR A 101 -22.43 4.28 -3.47
CA THR A 101 -23.08 4.30 -4.79
C THR A 101 -23.85 3.02 -5.09
N HIS A 102 -23.32 1.85 -4.73
CA HIS A 102 -24.04 0.59 -4.91
C HIS A 102 -25.27 0.49 -4.00
N ALA A 103 -25.16 0.92 -2.74
CA ALA A 103 -26.19 0.75 -1.72
C ALA A 103 -27.50 1.51 -2.02
N VAL A 104 -27.44 2.57 -2.84
CA VAL A 104 -28.58 3.45 -3.11
C VAL A 104 -29.11 3.37 -4.54
N GLN A 105 -28.68 2.39 -5.34
CA GLN A 105 -29.27 2.15 -6.67
C GLN A 105 -30.73 1.74 -6.53
N TRP A 106 -31.66 2.53 -7.10
CA TRP A 106 -33.08 2.20 -7.09
C TRP A 106 -33.46 1.37 -8.31
N LEU A 107 -34.11 0.22 -8.06
CA LEU A 107 -34.65 -0.70 -9.07
C LEU A 107 -33.62 -1.00 -10.18
N GLU A 108 -33.94 -0.75 -11.45
CA GLU A 108 -33.09 -1.10 -12.59
C GLU A 108 -31.88 -0.17 -12.78
N ARG A 109 -31.93 1.09 -12.29
CA ARG A 109 -30.82 2.06 -12.14
C ARG A 109 -31.31 3.47 -11.75
N THR A 110 -30.49 4.19 -10.98
CA THR A 110 -30.51 5.66 -10.85
C THR A 110 -29.20 6.29 -11.34
N LEU A 111 -29.26 7.52 -11.88
CA LEU A 111 -28.14 8.17 -12.59
C LEU A 111 -27.11 8.86 -11.67
N ASP A 112 -27.38 8.91 -10.37
CA ASP A 112 -26.47 9.47 -9.34
C ASP A 112 -25.12 8.74 -9.28
N ASP A 113 -25.04 7.54 -9.84
CA ASP A 113 -23.80 6.78 -10.03
C ASP A 113 -22.83 7.43 -11.04
N SER A 114 -23.35 8.12 -12.06
CA SER A 114 -22.58 8.53 -13.24
C SER A 114 -21.49 9.54 -12.93
N ALA A 115 -21.82 10.62 -12.21
CA ALA A 115 -20.86 11.67 -11.88
C ALA A 115 -19.77 11.15 -10.93
N ASN A 116 -20.19 10.36 -9.94
CA ASN A 116 -19.31 9.77 -8.95
C ASN A 116 -18.28 8.83 -9.59
N ARG A 117 -18.72 7.88 -10.42
CA ARG A 117 -17.86 6.87 -11.06
C ARG A 117 -16.80 7.46 -12.00
N ARG A 118 -17.04 8.64 -12.56
CA ARG A 118 -16.05 9.36 -13.39
C ARG A 118 -14.81 9.75 -12.59
N LEU A 119 -14.99 10.05 -11.30
CA LEU A 119 -13.93 10.42 -10.37
C LEU A 119 -13.36 9.18 -9.70
N SER A 120 -14.19 8.44 -8.97
CA SER A 120 -13.74 7.38 -8.06
C SER A 120 -13.00 6.25 -8.77
N LEU A 121 -13.46 5.82 -9.95
CA LEU A 121 -12.80 4.75 -10.71
C LEU A 121 -11.44 5.22 -11.25
N SER A 122 -11.40 6.38 -11.92
CA SER A 122 -10.17 6.87 -12.56
C SER A 122 -9.10 7.22 -11.52
N GLU A 123 -9.47 7.93 -10.46
CA GLU A 123 -8.58 8.31 -9.37
C GLU A 123 -8.04 7.08 -8.61
N ALA A 124 -8.84 6.03 -8.44
CA ALA A 124 -8.39 4.79 -7.80
C ALA A 124 -7.26 4.13 -8.59
N PHE A 125 -7.43 3.95 -9.90
CA PHE A 125 -6.41 3.34 -10.75
C PHE A 125 -5.16 4.22 -10.88
N LEU A 126 -5.32 5.53 -11.07
CA LEU A 126 -4.19 6.45 -11.16
C LEU A 126 -3.40 6.53 -9.85
N SER A 127 -4.09 6.52 -8.70
CA SER A 127 -3.42 6.50 -7.39
C SER A 127 -2.66 5.20 -7.17
N ALA A 128 -3.25 4.06 -7.54
CA ALA A 128 -2.62 2.75 -7.44
C ALA A 128 -1.37 2.66 -8.34
N ASP A 129 -1.46 3.08 -9.59
CA ASP A 129 -0.35 3.09 -10.55
C ASP A 129 0.81 3.96 -10.03
N ALA A 130 0.52 5.21 -9.65
CA ALA A 130 1.54 6.12 -9.12
C ALA A 130 2.19 5.60 -7.83
N ALA A 131 1.43 4.95 -6.96
CA ALA A 131 1.94 4.33 -5.74
C ALA A 131 2.84 3.12 -6.04
N LEU A 132 2.44 2.25 -6.97
CA LEU A 132 3.21 1.08 -7.36
C LEU A 132 4.50 1.45 -8.09
N LEU A 133 4.46 2.41 -9.01
CA LEU A 133 5.66 2.93 -9.69
C LEU A 133 6.63 3.57 -8.69
N THR A 134 6.12 4.34 -7.73
CA THR A 134 6.97 4.93 -6.68
C THR A 134 7.55 3.84 -5.77
N LEU A 135 6.75 2.83 -5.40
CA LEU A 135 7.20 1.72 -4.56
C LEU A 135 8.24 0.84 -5.27
N LEU A 136 8.09 0.60 -6.58
CA LEU A 136 9.07 -0.10 -7.38
C LEU A 136 10.42 0.64 -7.36
N ASN A 137 10.41 1.96 -7.55
CA ASN A 137 11.63 2.77 -7.45
C ASN A 137 12.28 2.69 -6.07
N ILE A 138 11.49 2.76 -4.99
CA ILE A 138 12.00 2.63 -3.61
C ILE A 138 12.67 1.26 -3.40
N THR A 139 11.97 0.19 -3.77
CA THR A 139 12.41 -1.19 -3.49
C THR A 139 13.61 -1.61 -4.33
N GLN A 140 13.77 -1.08 -5.55
CA GLN A 140 14.94 -1.34 -6.39
C GLN A 140 16.22 -0.64 -5.90
N GLY A 141 16.10 0.48 -5.19
CA GLY A 141 17.25 1.29 -4.76
C GLY A 141 17.41 1.40 -3.24
N LEU A 142 16.84 0.46 -2.48
CA LEU A 142 16.87 0.48 -1.03
C LEU A 142 18.32 0.38 -0.51
N VAL A 143 18.70 1.25 0.41
CA VAL A 143 20.03 1.24 1.03
C VAL A 143 19.90 0.74 2.46
N VAL A 144 20.67 -0.30 2.81
CA VAL A 144 20.69 -0.88 4.16
C VAL A 144 22.03 -0.57 4.82
N TYR A 145 22.02 -0.29 6.13
CA TYR A 145 23.21 0.00 6.91
C TYR A 145 23.47 -1.08 7.98
N PRO A 146 24.09 -2.23 7.63
CA PRO A 146 24.31 -3.34 8.55
C PRO A 146 25.04 -2.96 9.84
N LYS A 147 26.01 -2.02 9.78
CA LYS A 147 26.76 -1.58 10.96
C LYS A 147 25.92 -0.78 11.96
N VAL A 148 24.89 -0.08 11.51
CA VAL A 148 23.94 0.59 12.41
C VAL A 148 23.03 -0.45 13.07
N ILE A 149 22.57 -1.43 12.28
CA ILE A 149 21.75 -2.55 12.77
C ILE A 149 22.51 -3.38 13.81
N GLU A 150 23.76 -3.79 13.52
CA GLU A 150 24.64 -4.50 14.44
C GLU A 150 24.82 -3.72 15.75
N LYS A 151 25.02 -2.41 15.67
CA LYS A 151 25.15 -1.54 16.85
C LYS A 151 23.87 -1.54 17.69
N HIS A 152 22.69 -1.39 17.07
CA HIS A 152 21.42 -1.40 17.80
C HIS A 152 21.14 -2.77 18.44
N ILE A 153 21.45 -3.86 17.73
CA ILE A 153 21.34 -5.22 18.29
C ILE A 153 22.27 -5.35 19.50
N ALA A 154 23.53 -4.97 19.39
CA ALA A 154 24.50 -5.09 20.48
C ALA A 154 24.12 -4.31 21.75
N GLN A 155 23.37 -3.20 21.60
CA GLN A 155 22.87 -2.40 22.73
C GLN A 155 21.78 -3.12 23.53
N GLU A 156 20.91 -3.88 22.85
CA GLU A 156 19.72 -4.50 23.46
C GLU A 156 19.91 -6.00 23.74
N LEU A 157 20.79 -6.66 22.99
CA LEU A 157 20.98 -8.12 23.05
C LEU A 157 21.35 -8.66 24.44
N PRO A 158 22.16 -7.98 25.29
CA PRO A 158 22.43 -8.44 26.64
C PRO A 158 21.17 -8.62 27.49
N PHE A 159 20.16 -7.75 27.31
CA PHE A 159 18.88 -7.85 28.01
C PHE A 159 17.99 -8.96 27.43
N MET A 160 17.96 -9.09 26.11
CA MET A 160 17.17 -10.13 25.43
C MET A 160 17.74 -11.54 25.63
N ALA A 161 19.04 -11.67 25.88
CA ALA A 161 19.73 -12.94 26.08
C ALA A 161 19.65 -13.48 27.52
N THR A 162 18.91 -12.82 28.41
CA THR A 162 18.83 -13.18 29.84
C THR A 162 18.39 -14.62 30.07
N GLU A 163 17.34 -15.10 29.38
CA GLU A 163 16.90 -16.51 29.49
C GLU A 163 18.00 -17.48 29.02
N ASN A 164 18.71 -17.18 27.93
CA ASN A 164 19.82 -18.02 27.47
C ASN A 164 20.95 -18.09 28.51
N ILE A 165 21.27 -16.97 29.16
CA ILE A 165 22.28 -16.91 30.21
C ILE A 165 21.83 -17.69 31.44
N ILE A 166 20.57 -17.52 31.88
CA ILE A 166 19.99 -18.28 33.00
C ILE A 166 20.07 -19.79 32.71
N MET A 167 19.65 -20.21 31.53
CA MET A 167 19.70 -21.62 31.13
C MET A 167 21.14 -22.17 31.11
N ALA A 168 22.12 -21.37 30.66
CA ALA A 168 23.53 -21.76 30.70
C ALA A 168 24.06 -21.86 32.14
N MET A 169 23.66 -20.95 33.03
CA MET A 169 24.03 -20.98 34.46
C MET A 169 23.46 -22.21 35.16
N VAL A 170 22.20 -22.57 34.88
CA VAL A 170 21.56 -23.78 35.42
C VAL A 170 22.27 -25.04 34.92
N GLN A 171 22.62 -25.11 33.63
CA GLN A 171 23.41 -26.22 33.09
C GLN A 171 24.81 -26.32 33.70
N ALA A 172 25.39 -25.20 34.12
CA ALA A 172 26.66 -25.17 34.84
C ALA A 172 26.55 -25.52 36.34
N GLY A 173 25.36 -25.90 36.81
CA GLY A 173 25.10 -26.32 38.19
C GLY A 173 24.64 -25.21 39.14
N GLY A 174 24.27 -24.04 38.60
CA GLY A 174 23.60 -22.99 39.37
C GLY A 174 22.11 -23.29 39.58
N ASP A 175 21.53 -22.68 40.61
CA ASP A 175 20.08 -22.66 40.80
C ASP A 175 19.44 -21.58 39.91
N ARG A 176 18.19 -21.81 39.52
CA ARG A 176 17.44 -20.95 38.61
C ARG A 176 16.87 -19.71 39.30
#